data_AF-Q1MR86-F1
#
_entry.id   AF-Q1MR86-F1
#
_cell.length_a   1.000
_cell.length_b   1.000
_cell.length_c   1.000
_cell.angle_alpha   90.00
_cell.angle_beta   90.00
_cell.angle_gamma   90.00
#
_symmetry.space_group_name_H-M   'P 1'
#
loop_
_entity.id
_entity.type
_entity.pdbx_description
1 polymer ?
#
loop_
_entity_poly.entity_id
_entity_poly.type
_entity_poly.pdbx_seq_one_letter_code
_entity_poly.pdbx_strand_id
1 'polypeptide(L)'
;MSKVFQEFYQQYKEVQEIQKELEKPLGLIVDILGPCPKETCKKYGLPEGCTILDIPSSVFFNKKKKKLKFIGGLHFASVATECFLFMQGEWPRGNQTNLNISYEQLEQLYPIYNTLSNIVNRLPEMATSRGSLLLNAIADALTSSDVDSNINKAKLVIFSGHEGNIQSIAGLLNLQWKIHGYPPNGTPPGGMLMFTLWETPNGNIVKIHYVCQELEAIVSPVGYPQKFFKQQLKVIPYTSSSYTNTEQLECSEKQFRDWIDNVVDKNLLPKQKVLLKSKRVL
;
A
#
# COMPACT_ATOMS: atom_id res chain seq x y z
N MET A 1 15.48 21.93 1.23
CA MET A 1 14.29 21.03 1.25
C MET A 1 14.80 19.59 1.12
N SER A 2 14.29 18.61 1.89
CA SER A 2 14.76 17.21 1.75
C SER A 2 14.28 16.61 0.42
N LYS A 3 15.03 15.63 -0.13
CA LYS A 3 14.66 14.91 -1.35
C LYS A 3 13.21 14.42 -1.35
N VAL A 4 12.74 13.88 -0.21
CA VAL A 4 11.33 13.49 0.01
C VAL A 4 10.34 14.61 -0.27
N PHE A 5 10.62 15.84 0.17
CA PHE A 5 9.72 16.97 -0.08
C PHE A 5 9.83 17.46 -1.52
N GLN A 6 11.01 17.39 -2.14
CA GLN A 6 11.17 17.71 -3.56
C GLN A 6 10.33 16.75 -4.41
N GLU A 7 10.43 15.44 -4.18
CA GLU A 7 9.62 14.43 -4.86
C GLU A 7 8.12 14.65 -4.63
N PHE A 8 7.73 14.91 -3.37
CA PHE A 8 6.33 15.17 -3.02
C PHE A 8 5.79 16.39 -3.76
N TYR A 9 6.47 17.54 -3.70
CA TYR A 9 5.98 18.78 -4.32
C TYR A 9 6.12 18.77 -5.84
N GLN A 10 7.07 18.02 -6.41
CA GLN A 10 7.15 17.80 -7.84
C GLN A 10 5.95 17.02 -8.37
N GLN A 11 5.48 16.01 -7.62
CA GLN A 11 4.40 15.13 -8.06
C GLN A 11 3.00 15.67 -7.69
N TYR A 12 2.85 16.24 -6.50
CA TYR A 12 1.54 16.62 -5.94
C TYR A 12 1.34 18.14 -5.80
N LYS A 13 2.38 18.95 -6.06
CA LYS A 13 2.42 20.43 -5.93
C LYS A 13 2.21 20.96 -4.51
N GLU A 14 1.10 20.63 -3.87
CA GLU A 14 0.76 21.02 -2.50
C GLU A 14 -0.32 20.10 -1.92
N VAL A 15 -0.58 20.22 -0.62
CA VAL A 15 -1.58 19.37 0.07
C VAL A 15 -3.01 19.70 -0.40
N GLN A 16 -3.24 20.96 -0.76
CA GLN A 16 -4.53 21.49 -1.20
C GLN A 16 -4.98 20.87 -2.54
N GLU A 17 -4.04 20.59 -3.46
CA GLU A 17 -4.36 19.91 -4.72
C GLU A 17 -4.87 18.48 -4.46
N ILE A 18 -4.28 17.77 -3.48
CA ILE A 18 -4.77 16.45 -3.05
C ILE A 18 -6.17 16.57 -2.41
N GLN A 19 -6.41 17.61 -1.61
CA GLN A 19 -7.76 17.86 -1.05
C GLN A 19 -8.79 18.11 -2.15
N LYS A 20 -8.41 18.84 -3.20
CA LYS A 20 -9.27 19.12 -4.35
C LYS A 20 -9.57 17.85 -5.16
N GLU A 21 -8.58 17.00 -5.38
CA GLU A 21 -8.78 15.69 -6.03
C GLU A 21 -9.74 14.77 -5.23
N LEU A 22 -9.74 14.93 -3.90
CA LEU A 22 -10.55 14.16 -2.98
C LEU A 22 -11.80 14.93 -2.48
N GLU A 23 -12.21 16.02 -3.13
CA GLU A 23 -13.27 16.91 -2.62
C GLU A 23 -14.57 16.14 -2.33
N LYS A 24 -15.04 15.33 -3.30
CA LYS A 24 -16.27 14.55 -3.15
C LYS A 24 -16.23 13.57 -1.96
N PRO A 25 -15.25 12.64 -1.88
CA PRO A 25 -15.20 11.73 -0.75
C PRO A 25 -14.91 12.44 0.58
N LEU A 26 -14.18 13.57 0.57
CA LEU A 26 -13.96 14.38 1.77
C LEU A 26 -15.27 15.03 2.28
N GLY A 27 -16.16 15.46 1.38
CA GLY A 27 -17.51 15.91 1.77
C GLY A 27 -18.30 14.78 2.44
N LEU A 28 -18.32 13.60 1.82
CA LEU A 28 -19.04 12.44 2.35
C LEU A 28 -18.56 12.02 3.75
N ILE A 29 -17.25 12.04 4.01
CA ILE A 29 -16.75 11.67 5.34
C ILE A 29 -17.10 12.70 6.41
N VAL A 30 -17.22 13.98 6.05
CA VAL A 30 -17.71 15.02 6.96
C VAL A 30 -19.16 14.78 7.31
N ASP A 31 -20.00 14.46 6.33
CA ASP A 31 -21.41 14.17 6.56
C ASP A 31 -21.61 12.96 7.49
N ILE A 32 -20.74 11.95 7.37
CA ILE A 32 -20.78 10.74 8.20
C ILE A 32 -20.28 11.00 9.62
N LEU A 33 -19.16 11.71 9.77
CA LEU A 33 -18.56 11.96 11.09
C LEU A 33 -19.25 13.06 11.87
N GLY A 34 -19.89 14.01 11.18
CA GLY A 34 -20.49 15.19 11.78
C GLY A 34 -19.46 16.17 12.37
N PRO A 35 -19.90 17.11 13.23
CA PRO A 35 -19.03 18.09 13.84
C PRO A 35 -18.04 17.43 14.81
N CYS A 36 -16.83 17.97 14.86
CA CYS A 36 -15.82 17.60 15.84
C CYS A 36 -16.28 17.93 17.27
N PRO A 37 -15.80 17.19 18.28
CA PRO A 37 -15.98 17.57 19.69
C PRO A 37 -15.48 19.00 19.96
N LYS A 38 -16.13 19.72 20.89
CA LYS A 38 -15.78 21.11 21.23
C LYS A 38 -14.32 21.27 21.63
N GLU A 39 -13.79 20.31 22.37
CA GLU A 39 -12.40 20.25 22.81
C GLU A 39 -11.44 20.14 21.63
N THR A 40 -11.82 19.39 20.59
CA THR A 40 -11.05 19.27 19.35
C THR A 40 -11.04 20.59 18.60
N CYS A 41 -12.19 21.24 18.41
CA CYS A 41 -12.24 22.56 17.75
C CYS A 41 -11.40 23.59 18.52
N LYS A 42 -11.53 23.64 19.85
CA LYS A 42 -10.75 24.53 20.72
C LYS A 42 -9.24 24.28 20.60
N LYS A 43 -8.80 23.02 20.53
CA LYS A 43 -7.37 22.66 20.37
C LYS A 43 -6.75 23.26 19.11
N TYR A 44 -7.54 23.40 18.04
CA TYR A 44 -7.09 23.96 16.77
C TYR A 44 -7.46 25.44 16.58
N GLY A 45 -8.06 26.10 17.59
CA GLY A 45 -8.49 27.50 17.50
C GLY A 45 -9.66 27.72 16.53
N LEU A 46 -10.49 26.70 16.32
CA LEU A 46 -11.63 26.71 15.41
C LEU A 46 -12.94 26.96 16.17
N PRO A 47 -13.97 27.53 15.52
CA PRO A 47 -15.29 27.72 16.13
C PRO A 47 -15.96 26.39 16.52
N GLU A 48 -16.93 26.46 17.43
CA GLU A 48 -17.77 25.31 17.75
C GLU A 48 -18.54 24.85 16.51
N GLY A 49 -18.65 23.53 16.32
CA GLY A 49 -19.23 22.94 15.11
C GLY A 49 -18.25 22.77 13.95
N CYS A 50 -16.95 23.02 14.16
CA CYS A 50 -15.92 22.71 13.17
C CYS A 50 -15.97 21.22 12.77
N THR A 51 -15.60 20.92 11.54
CA THR A 51 -15.50 19.58 10.99
C THR A 51 -14.03 19.15 10.89
N ILE A 52 -13.79 17.89 10.54
CA ILE A 52 -12.41 17.43 10.34
C ILE A 52 -11.70 18.15 9.19
N LEU A 53 -12.41 18.73 8.21
CA LEU A 53 -11.79 19.46 7.09
C LEU A 53 -11.39 20.90 7.44
N ASP A 54 -11.96 21.48 8.50
CA ASP A 54 -11.54 22.78 9.01
C ASP A 54 -10.16 22.72 9.69
N ILE A 55 -9.73 21.51 10.09
CA ILE A 55 -8.43 21.28 10.70
C ILE A 55 -7.33 21.35 9.62
N PRO A 56 -6.36 22.29 9.72
CA PRO A 56 -5.33 22.46 8.71
C PRO A 56 -4.55 21.18 8.44
N SER A 57 -4.45 20.81 7.17
CA SER A 57 -3.73 19.62 6.72
C SER A 57 -2.31 19.98 6.27
N SER A 58 -1.35 19.15 6.64
CA SER A 58 0.04 19.30 6.17
C SER A 58 0.74 17.96 6.09
N VAL A 59 1.92 17.96 5.48
CA VAL A 59 2.80 16.79 5.37
C VAL A 59 4.04 17.00 6.24
N PHE A 60 4.36 15.98 7.05
CA PHE A 60 5.50 15.96 7.95
C PHE A 60 6.45 14.83 7.60
N PHE A 61 7.75 15.13 7.52
CA PHE A 61 8.79 14.14 7.29
C PHE A 61 9.65 13.91 8.55
N ASN A 62 9.54 12.72 9.14
CA ASN A 62 10.43 12.29 10.21
C ASN A 62 11.74 11.76 9.61
N LYS A 63 12.79 12.59 9.60
CA LYS A 63 14.12 12.22 9.08
C LYS A 63 14.73 11.00 9.77
N LYS A 64 14.62 10.90 11.10
CA LYS A 64 15.20 9.79 11.89
C LYS A 64 14.54 8.45 11.56
N LYS A 65 13.22 8.45 11.44
CA LYS A 65 12.42 7.24 11.13
C LYS A 65 12.23 7.03 9.62
N LYS A 66 12.78 7.91 8.78
CA LYS A 66 12.55 7.98 7.32
C LYS A 66 11.09 7.75 6.95
N LYS A 67 10.19 8.50 7.62
CA LYS A 67 8.73 8.33 7.48
C LYS A 67 8.05 9.65 7.14
N LEU A 68 7.39 9.68 5.98
CA LEU A 68 6.45 10.72 5.59
C LEU A 68 5.08 10.44 6.22
N LYS A 69 4.38 11.48 6.65
CA LYS A 69 3.02 11.38 7.20
C LYS A 69 2.21 12.62 6.84
N PHE A 70 0.92 12.42 6.60
CA PHE A 70 -0.04 13.52 6.71
C PHE A 70 -0.38 13.78 8.18
N ILE A 71 -0.67 15.03 8.51
CA ILE A 71 -1.21 15.46 9.80
C ILE A 71 -2.38 16.41 9.56
N GLY A 72 -3.27 16.54 10.55
CA GLY A 72 -4.46 17.39 10.46
C GLY A 72 -5.67 16.69 9.82
N GLY A 73 -6.56 17.46 9.22
CA GLY A 73 -7.86 16.98 8.72
C GLY A 73 -7.79 15.79 7.79
N LEU A 74 -6.93 15.85 6.77
CA LEU A 74 -6.72 14.77 5.82
C LEU A 74 -6.24 13.47 6.49
N HIS A 75 -5.39 13.58 7.51
CA HIS A 75 -4.95 12.40 8.26
C HIS A 75 -6.11 11.76 9.03
N PHE A 76 -6.95 12.57 9.67
CA PHE A 76 -8.13 12.08 10.37
C PHE A 76 -9.13 11.43 9.41
N ALA A 77 -9.39 12.04 8.25
CA ALA A 77 -10.23 11.47 7.20
C ALA A 77 -9.71 10.10 6.72
N SER A 78 -8.39 10.00 6.48
CA SER A 78 -7.74 8.75 6.05
C SER A 78 -7.84 7.65 7.11
N VAL A 79 -7.60 7.97 8.37
CA VAL A 79 -7.71 6.99 9.47
C VAL A 79 -9.15 6.56 9.69
N ALA A 80 -10.11 7.49 9.67
CA ALA A 80 -11.53 7.15 9.80
C ALA A 80 -11.99 6.22 8.67
N THR A 81 -11.59 6.50 7.43
CA THR A 81 -11.88 5.63 6.27
C THR A 81 -11.34 4.21 6.45
N GLU A 82 -10.10 4.07 6.95
CA GLU A 82 -9.50 2.76 7.21
C GLU A 82 -10.25 2.02 8.34
N CYS A 83 -10.60 2.72 9.42
CA CYS A 83 -11.42 2.17 10.49
C CYS A 83 -12.78 1.69 9.97
N PHE A 84 -13.44 2.43 9.07
CA PHE A 84 -14.70 2.00 8.47
C PHE A 84 -14.56 0.68 7.72
N LEU A 85 -13.49 0.49 6.93
CA LEU A 85 -13.22 -0.79 6.26
C LEU A 85 -13.06 -1.93 7.28
N PHE A 86 -12.28 -1.73 8.34
CA PHE A 86 -12.07 -2.77 9.35
C PHE A 86 -13.33 -3.10 10.14
N MET A 87 -14.14 -2.11 10.49
CA MET A 87 -15.39 -2.34 11.22
C MET A 87 -16.39 -3.15 10.40
N GLN A 88 -16.46 -2.91 9.09
CA GLN A 88 -17.29 -3.71 8.18
C GLN A 88 -16.76 -5.14 8.04
N GLY A 89 -15.43 -5.33 8.04
CA GLY A 89 -14.83 -6.67 7.99
C GLY A 89 -14.95 -7.50 9.27
N GLU A 90 -14.96 -6.85 10.44
CA GLU A 90 -14.94 -7.54 11.75
C GLU A 90 -16.35 -7.92 12.24
N TRP A 91 -17.38 -7.14 11.91
CA TRP A 91 -18.73 -7.30 12.46
C TRP A 91 -19.81 -7.57 11.39
N PRO A 92 -19.72 -8.69 10.63
CA PRO A 92 -20.68 -9.02 9.58
C PRO A 92 -22.09 -9.33 10.09
N ARG A 93 -22.28 -9.47 11.41
CA ARG A 93 -23.57 -9.75 12.07
C ARG A 93 -24.24 -8.54 12.72
N GLY A 94 -23.71 -7.34 12.54
CA GLY A 94 -24.34 -6.12 13.04
C GLY A 94 -23.31 -5.11 13.55
N ASN A 95 -23.45 -3.89 13.06
CA ASN A 95 -22.63 -2.76 13.41
C ASN A 95 -22.77 -2.39 14.91
N GLN A 96 -21.70 -2.52 15.69
CA GLN A 96 -21.70 -2.13 17.10
C GLN A 96 -21.52 -0.63 17.34
N THR A 97 -21.32 0.17 16.29
CA THR A 97 -20.94 1.59 16.40
C THR A 97 -22.07 2.58 16.11
N ASN A 98 -23.27 2.09 15.77
CA ASN A 98 -24.40 2.89 15.27
C ASN A 98 -24.10 3.72 13.99
N LEU A 99 -22.87 3.71 13.47
CA LEU A 99 -22.47 4.35 12.21
C LEU A 99 -22.74 3.41 11.03
N ASN A 100 -23.95 3.47 10.46
CA ASN A 100 -24.29 2.60 9.34
C ASN A 100 -23.67 3.12 8.04
N ILE A 101 -22.54 2.54 7.64
CA ILE A 101 -21.84 2.88 6.39
C ILE A 101 -22.14 1.78 5.38
N SER A 102 -22.81 2.13 4.29
CA SER A 102 -23.11 1.17 3.23
C SER A 102 -21.86 0.77 2.45
N TYR A 103 -21.93 -0.33 1.70
CA TYR A 103 -20.86 -0.74 0.79
C TYR A 103 -20.52 0.37 -0.22
N GLU A 104 -21.54 1.01 -0.79
CA GLU A 104 -21.37 2.09 -1.77
C GLU A 104 -20.73 3.34 -1.14
N GLN A 105 -21.05 3.64 0.12
CA GLN A 105 -20.37 4.72 0.85
C GLN A 105 -18.91 4.34 1.10
N LEU A 106 -18.63 3.10 1.51
CA LEU A 106 -17.25 2.65 1.72
C LEU A 106 -16.43 2.69 0.43
N GLU A 107 -16.98 2.23 -0.69
CA GLU A 107 -16.32 2.31 -2.00
C GLU A 107 -16.00 3.76 -2.39
N GLN A 108 -16.90 4.69 -2.10
CA GLN A 108 -16.68 6.13 -2.33
C GLN A 108 -15.64 6.74 -1.39
N LEU A 109 -15.56 6.31 -0.13
CA LEU A 109 -14.62 6.84 0.87
C LEU A 109 -13.19 6.31 0.71
N TYR A 110 -13.05 5.04 0.33
CA TYR A 110 -11.75 4.36 0.30
C TYR A 110 -10.64 5.05 -0.54
N PRO A 111 -10.93 5.81 -1.62
CA PRO A 111 -9.97 6.71 -2.26
C PRO A 111 -9.18 7.63 -1.30
N ILE A 112 -9.79 8.13 -0.20
CA ILE A 112 -9.10 9.01 0.75
C ILE A 112 -7.90 8.28 1.37
N TYR A 113 -8.16 7.13 1.99
CA TYR A 113 -7.12 6.33 2.60
C TYR A 113 -6.10 5.85 1.57
N ASN A 114 -6.58 5.29 0.46
CA ASN A 114 -5.72 4.71 -0.55
C ASN A 114 -4.76 5.75 -1.15
N THR A 115 -5.23 6.95 -1.49
CA THR A 115 -4.38 8.01 -2.03
C THR A 115 -3.30 8.42 -1.04
N LEU A 116 -3.69 8.73 0.21
CA LEU A 116 -2.72 9.16 1.22
C LEU A 116 -1.69 8.08 1.55
N SER A 117 -2.12 6.81 1.68
CA SER A 117 -1.22 5.68 1.95
C SER A 117 -0.24 5.47 0.79
N ASN A 118 -0.73 5.49 -0.45
CA ASN A 118 0.13 5.37 -1.62
C ASN A 118 1.16 6.52 -1.69
N ILE A 119 0.77 7.76 -1.40
CA ILE A 119 1.70 8.90 -1.36
C ILE A 119 2.84 8.64 -0.35
N VAL A 120 2.52 8.25 0.89
CA VAL A 120 3.55 8.13 1.93
C VAL A 120 4.43 6.88 1.82
N ASN A 121 3.99 5.85 1.08
CA ASN A 121 4.72 4.58 0.97
C ASN A 121 5.33 4.34 -0.42
N ARG A 122 4.77 4.91 -1.49
CA ARG A 122 5.22 4.71 -2.88
C ARG A 122 6.10 5.81 -3.44
N LEU A 123 6.17 6.98 -2.77
CA LEU A 123 7.11 8.03 -3.17
C LEU A 123 8.54 7.47 -3.26
N PRO A 124 9.33 7.75 -4.31
CA PRO A 124 10.57 7.02 -4.59
C PRO A 124 11.52 6.89 -3.39
N GLU A 125 11.85 7.99 -2.71
CA GLU A 125 12.73 7.96 -1.54
C GLU A 125 12.14 7.15 -0.37
N MET A 126 10.81 7.14 -0.22
CA MET A 126 10.14 6.33 0.81
C MET A 126 10.11 4.85 0.43
N ALA A 127 9.80 4.54 -0.82
CA ALA A 127 9.79 3.20 -1.37
C ALA A 127 11.18 2.55 -1.27
N THR A 128 12.23 3.26 -1.71
CA THR A 128 13.62 2.80 -1.57
C THR A 128 13.98 2.59 -0.10
N SER A 129 13.69 3.57 0.76
CA SER A 129 14.07 3.49 2.17
C SER A 129 13.40 2.34 2.94
N ARG A 130 12.19 1.94 2.55
CA ARG A 130 11.36 1.00 3.33
C ARG A 130 11.18 -0.35 2.65
N GLY A 131 11.34 -0.40 1.32
CA GLY A 131 11.18 -1.59 0.49
C GLY A 131 12.48 -2.36 0.26
N SER A 132 13.64 -1.70 0.21
CA SER A 132 14.90 -2.32 -0.26
C SER A 132 15.26 -3.61 0.47
N LEU A 133 15.18 -3.62 1.80
CA LEU A 133 15.53 -4.81 2.60
C LEU A 133 14.59 -5.98 2.33
N LEU A 134 13.28 -5.74 2.39
CA LEU A 134 12.29 -6.80 2.21
C LEU A 134 12.30 -7.31 0.76
N LEU A 135 12.43 -6.41 -0.21
CA LEU A 135 12.51 -6.79 -1.62
C LEU A 135 13.74 -7.65 -1.90
N ASN A 136 14.90 -7.30 -1.32
CA ASN A 136 16.10 -8.13 -1.45
C ASN A 136 15.89 -9.53 -0.86
N ALA A 137 15.26 -9.62 0.32
CA ALA A 137 14.96 -10.90 0.96
C ALA A 137 13.97 -11.76 0.16
N ILE A 138 12.93 -11.15 -0.42
CA ILE A 138 12.01 -11.84 -1.35
C ILE A 138 12.77 -12.41 -2.54
N ALA A 139 13.66 -11.60 -3.12
CA ALA A 139 14.40 -12.02 -4.29
C ALA A 139 15.43 -13.12 -3.96
N ASP A 140 16.12 -13.02 -2.82
CA ASP A 140 17.01 -14.08 -2.32
C ASP A 140 16.24 -15.40 -2.09
N ALA A 141 15.06 -15.33 -1.48
CA ALA A 141 14.21 -16.51 -1.26
C ALA A 141 13.73 -17.13 -2.59
N LEU A 142 13.34 -16.29 -3.56
CA LEU A 142 12.82 -16.75 -4.85
C LEU A 142 13.92 -17.40 -5.71
N THR A 143 15.14 -16.87 -5.68
CA THR A 143 16.29 -17.35 -6.49
C THR A 143 17.22 -18.29 -5.73
N SER A 144 16.72 -18.92 -4.66
CA SER A 144 17.48 -19.88 -3.83
C SER A 144 18.85 -19.36 -3.35
N SER A 145 18.93 -18.06 -3.08
CA SER A 145 20.15 -17.32 -2.73
C SER A 145 20.14 -16.78 -1.29
N ASP A 146 19.21 -17.25 -0.47
CA ASP A 146 19.14 -16.94 0.96
C ASP A 146 20.27 -17.65 1.72
N VAL A 147 20.68 -17.10 2.86
CA VAL A 147 21.67 -17.75 3.75
C VAL A 147 21.09 -18.95 4.49
N ASP A 148 19.77 -18.99 4.66
CA ASP A 148 19.08 -20.14 5.25
C ASP A 148 18.76 -21.18 4.17
N SER A 149 19.49 -22.31 4.20
CA SER A 149 19.25 -23.41 3.26
C SER A 149 17.83 -23.99 3.31
N ASN A 150 17.07 -23.79 4.39
CA ASN A 150 15.67 -24.22 4.46
C ASN A 150 14.77 -23.33 3.60
N ILE A 151 15.05 -22.02 3.54
CA ILE A 151 14.33 -21.09 2.67
C ILE A 151 14.58 -21.47 1.21
N ASN A 152 15.84 -21.76 0.84
CA ASN A 152 16.20 -22.17 -0.52
C ASN A 152 15.56 -23.51 -0.95
N LYS A 153 15.17 -24.37 0.00
CA LYS A 153 14.47 -25.64 -0.28
C LYS A 153 12.94 -25.50 -0.25
N ALA A 154 12.42 -24.42 0.32
CA ALA A 154 11.00 -24.23 0.48
C ALA A 154 10.32 -24.01 -0.87
N LYS A 155 9.14 -24.63 -1.05
CA LYS A 155 8.29 -24.38 -2.23
C LYS A 155 7.41 -23.14 -2.09
N LEU A 156 7.28 -22.62 -0.87
CA LEU A 156 6.52 -21.42 -0.54
C LEU A 156 7.18 -20.69 0.63
N VAL A 157 7.39 -19.39 0.48
CA VAL A 157 7.87 -18.50 1.54
C VAL A 157 6.88 -17.35 1.67
N ILE A 158 6.32 -17.16 2.87
CA ILE A 158 5.33 -16.12 3.15
C ILE A 158 5.95 -15.06 4.05
N PHE A 159 6.00 -13.82 3.54
CA PHE A 159 6.37 -12.64 4.32
C PHE A 159 5.10 -11.97 4.83
N SER A 160 4.74 -12.18 6.09
CA SER A 160 3.59 -11.52 6.72
C SER A 160 3.99 -10.15 7.24
N GLY A 161 3.39 -9.09 6.69
CA GLY A 161 3.72 -7.70 7.02
C GLY A 161 2.52 -6.77 6.92
N HIS A 162 2.81 -5.49 6.65
CA HIS A 162 1.80 -4.43 6.53
C HIS A 162 1.58 -4.04 5.06
N GLU A 163 0.46 -3.38 4.79
CA GLU A 163 0.13 -2.77 3.51
C GLU A 163 1.20 -1.80 3.02
N GLY A 164 1.83 -1.06 3.95
CA GLY A 164 2.97 -0.20 3.64
C GLY A 164 4.19 -0.96 3.09
N ASN A 165 4.38 -2.24 3.43
CA ASN A 165 5.46 -3.07 2.84
C ASN A 165 5.17 -3.37 1.37
N ILE A 166 3.93 -3.77 1.06
CA ILE A 166 3.47 -4.03 -0.31
C ILE A 166 3.60 -2.76 -1.15
N GLN A 167 3.11 -1.62 -0.63
CA GLN A 167 3.16 -0.33 -1.32
C GLN A 167 4.61 0.11 -1.54
N SER A 168 5.52 0.00 -0.55
CA SER A 168 6.92 0.36 -0.76
C SER A 168 7.63 -0.52 -1.78
N ILE A 169 7.39 -1.83 -1.80
CA ILE A 169 7.90 -2.70 -2.87
C ILE A 169 7.33 -2.30 -4.23
N ALA A 170 6.03 -2.05 -4.29
CA ALA A 170 5.37 -1.65 -5.53
C ALA A 170 5.85 -0.29 -6.05
N GLY A 171 6.16 0.67 -5.17
CA GLY A 171 6.79 1.94 -5.55
C GLY A 171 8.20 1.74 -6.09
N LEU A 172 8.99 0.85 -5.47
CA LEU A 172 10.38 0.56 -5.85
C LEU A 172 10.50 -0.18 -7.19
N LEU A 173 9.47 -0.96 -7.54
CA LEU A 173 9.38 -1.71 -8.79
C LEU A 173 8.43 -1.05 -9.81
N ASN A 174 7.88 0.12 -9.49
CA ASN A 174 6.84 0.80 -10.26
C ASN A 174 5.68 -0.12 -10.71
N LEU A 175 5.22 -0.99 -9.81
CA LEU A 175 4.14 -1.96 -10.06
C LEU A 175 2.78 -1.33 -9.82
N GLN A 176 1.84 -1.51 -10.74
CA GLN A 176 0.48 -1.00 -10.60
C GLN A 176 -0.56 -2.09 -10.77
N TRP A 177 -1.68 -1.95 -10.06
CA TRP A 177 -2.84 -2.84 -10.18
C TRP A 177 -4.14 -2.05 -10.04
N LYS A 178 -5.20 -2.63 -10.58
CA LYS A 178 -6.56 -2.13 -10.43
C LYS A 178 -7.48 -3.33 -10.28
N ILE A 179 -7.99 -3.51 -9.07
CA ILE A 179 -8.93 -4.57 -8.73
C ILE A 179 -10.33 -3.95 -8.68
N HIS A 180 -11.35 -4.70 -9.11
CA HIS A 180 -12.73 -4.25 -9.01
C HIS A 180 -13.12 -4.01 -7.54
N GLY A 181 -13.93 -2.99 -7.27
CA GLY A 181 -14.30 -2.57 -5.91
C GLY A 181 -13.21 -1.81 -5.13
N TYR A 182 -12.00 -1.68 -5.68
CA TYR A 182 -10.92 -0.89 -5.05
C TYR A 182 -10.40 0.22 -5.97
N PRO A 183 -9.98 1.37 -5.43
CA PRO A 183 -9.17 2.36 -6.13
C PRO A 183 -7.88 1.74 -6.69
N PRO A 184 -7.27 2.37 -7.72
CA PRO A 184 -5.97 1.93 -8.22
C PRO A 184 -4.96 1.77 -7.08
N ASN A 185 -4.19 0.68 -7.10
CA ASN A 185 -3.20 0.32 -6.10
C ASN A 185 -3.75 0.07 -4.68
N GLY A 186 -5.04 -0.28 -4.56
CA GLY A 186 -5.66 -0.68 -3.30
C GLY A 186 -4.97 -1.87 -2.62
N THR A 187 -4.72 -1.77 -1.32
CA THR A 187 -4.12 -2.83 -0.51
C THR A 187 -5.06 -3.26 0.63
N PRO A 188 -6.15 -3.98 0.32
CA PRO A 188 -7.06 -4.46 1.35
C PRO A 188 -6.42 -5.51 2.27
N PRO A 189 -7.06 -5.79 3.42
CA PRO A 189 -6.70 -6.91 4.29
C PRO A 189 -6.55 -8.22 3.53
N GLY A 190 -5.51 -8.99 3.86
CA GLY A 190 -5.21 -10.26 3.18
C GLY A 190 -4.68 -10.12 1.74
N GLY A 191 -4.52 -8.89 1.24
CA GLY A 191 -3.87 -8.63 -0.04
C GLY A 191 -2.40 -9.05 -0.05
N MET A 192 -1.94 -9.59 -1.18
CA MET A 192 -0.60 -10.15 -1.33
C MET A 192 0.02 -9.76 -2.66
N LEU A 193 1.31 -9.38 -2.61
CA LEU A 193 2.17 -9.33 -3.77
C LEU A 193 2.89 -10.68 -3.89
N MET A 194 2.59 -11.43 -4.95
CA MET A 194 3.06 -12.79 -5.13
C MET A 194 4.10 -12.84 -6.26
N PHE A 195 5.32 -13.25 -5.92
CA PHE A 195 6.39 -13.52 -6.87
C PHE A 195 6.46 -15.03 -7.08
N THR A 196 6.43 -15.47 -8.33
CA THR A 196 6.44 -16.90 -8.67
C THR A 196 7.58 -17.21 -9.64
N LEU A 197 8.32 -18.28 -9.39
CA LEU A 197 9.34 -18.82 -10.26
C LEU A 197 8.77 -20.04 -10.97
N TRP A 198 8.80 -20.04 -12.30
CA TRP A 198 8.31 -21.14 -13.13
C TRP A 198 9.47 -21.76 -13.90
N GLU A 199 9.61 -23.06 -13.79
CA GLU A 199 10.55 -23.84 -14.61
C GLU A 199 9.95 -23.99 -16.01
N THR A 200 10.71 -23.63 -17.04
CA THR A 200 10.32 -23.80 -18.45
C THR A 200 11.43 -24.47 -19.24
N PRO A 201 11.14 -25.05 -20.43
CA PRO A 201 12.19 -25.61 -21.29
C PRO A 201 13.29 -24.61 -21.68
N ASN A 202 12.99 -23.31 -21.65
CA ASN A 202 13.90 -22.23 -22.04
C ASN A 202 14.58 -21.56 -20.83
N GLY A 203 14.45 -22.15 -19.64
CA GLY A 203 14.95 -21.61 -18.38
C GLY A 203 13.87 -21.02 -17.48
N ASN A 204 14.25 -20.66 -16.26
CA ASN A 204 13.30 -20.19 -15.25
C ASN A 204 12.80 -18.77 -15.55
N ILE A 205 11.50 -18.56 -15.37
CA ILE A 205 10.85 -17.26 -15.52
C ILE A 205 10.20 -16.80 -14.22
N VAL A 206 10.25 -15.51 -13.95
CA VAL A 206 9.60 -14.87 -12.81
C VAL A 206 8.35 -14.14 -13.28
N LYS A 207 7.24 -14.34 -12.56
CA LYS A 207 5.98 -13.59 -12.71
C LYS A 207 5.60 -12.94 -11.39
N ILE A 208 5.02 -11.75 -11.47
CA ILE A 208 4.49 -11.03 -10.31
C ILE A 208 2.98 -10.89 -10.45
N HIS A 209 2.25 -11.24 -9.40
CA HIS A 209 0.81 -11.05 -9.31
C HIS A 209 0.44 -10.22 -8.08
N TYR A 210 -0.65 -9.46 -8.18
CA TYR A 210 -1.35 -8.97 -7.00
C TYR A 210 -2.60 -9.82 -6.78
N VAL A 211 -2.80 -10.27 -5.54
CA VAL A 211 -3.91 -11.15 -5.16
C VAL A 211 -4.62 -10.56 -3.95
N CYS A 212 -5.95 -10.49 -3.99
CA CYS A 212 -6.75 -10.09 -2.82
C CYS A 212 -8.18 -10.61 -2.90
N GLN A 213 -8.91 -10.52 -1.79
CA GLN A 213 -10.37 -10.69 -1.79
C GLN A 213 -11.06 -9.47 -2.42
N GLU A 214 -12.29 -9.63 -2.89
CA GLU A 214 -13.13 -8.51 -3.32
C GLU A 214 -13.59 -7.68 -2.10
N LEU A 215 -13.91 -6.39 -2.29
CA LEU A 215 -14.42 -5.56 -1.20
C LEU A 215 -15.71 -6.13 -0.60
N GLU A 216 -16.61 -6.64 -1.45
CA GLU A 216 -17.85 -7.28 -1.01
C GLU A 216 -17.59 -8.50 -0.11
N ALA A 217 -16.57 -9.30 -0.45
CA ALA A 217 -16.19 -10.48 0.34
C ALA A 217 -15.65 -10.12 1.74
N ILE A 218 -15.10 -8.91 1.92
CA ILE A 218 -14.67 -8.41 3.23
C ILE A 218 -15.88 -7.99 4.06
N VAL A 219 -16.80 -7.22 3.47
CA VAL A 219 -17.93 -6.62 4.22
C VAL A 219 -19.13 -7.56 4.37
N SER A 220 -19.16 -8.64 3.59
CA SER A 220 -20.23 -9.65 3.60
C SER A 220 -19.61 -11.01 3.32
N PRO A 221 -18.95 -11.64 4.31
CA PRO A 221 -18.34 -12.94 4.14
C PRO A 221 -19.43 -13.99 3.89
N VAL A 222 -19.73 -14.23 2.62
CA VAL A 222 -20.53 -15.36 2.15
C VAL A 222 -19.74 -16.67 2.35
N GLY A 223 -20.42 -17.82 2.35
CA GLY A 223 -19.76 -19.11 2.56
C GLY A 223 -18.56 -19.36 1.64
N TYR A 224 -17.64 -20.23 2.07
CA TYR A 224 -16.49 -20.63 1.26
C TYR A 224 -16.91 -21.41 0.00
N PRO A 225 -16.17 -21.30 -1.13
CA PRO A 225 -14.95 -20.52 -1.30
C PRO A 225 -15.21 -19.03 -1.57
N GLN A 226 -14.44 -18.16 -0.92
CA GLN A 226 -14.44 -16.73 -1.21
C GLN A 226 -13.89 -16.47 -2.61
N LYS A 227 -14.43 -15.48 -3.32
CA LYS A 227 -13.84 -15.00 -4.58
C LYS A 227 -12.54 -14.27 -4.30
N PHE A 228 -11.49 -14.61 -5.05
CA PHE A 228 -10.21 -13.94 -5.03
C PHE A 228 -9.93 -13.35 -6.41
N PHE A 229 -9.45 -12.12 -6.44
CA PHE A 229 -8.86 -11.54 -7.63
C PHE A 229 -7.39 -11.87 -7.69
N LYS A 230 -6.93 -12.18 -8.91
CA LYS A 230 -5.51 -12.34 -9.23
C LYS A 230 -5.22 -11.57 -10.51
N GLN A 231 -4.39 -10.54 -10.42
CA GLN A 231 -3.92 -9.76 -11.57
C GLN A 231 -2.43 -10.03 -11.76
N GLN A 232 -2.03 -10.50 -12.95
CA GLN A 232 -0.60 -10.48 -13.33
C GLN A 232 -0.19 -9.04 -13.59
N LEU A 233 0.87 -8.60 -12.93
CA LEU A 233 1.31 -7.22 -12.96
C LEU A 233 2.16 -6.94 -14.19
N LYS A 234 2.25 -5.66 -14.52
CA LYS A 234 3.07 -5.11 -15.60
C LYS A 234 4.07 -4.13 -14.98
N VAL A 235 5.27 -4.05 -15.55
CA VAL A 235 6.24 -3.02 -15.16
C VAL A 235 6.09 -1.86 -16.12
N ILE A 236 5.84 -0.67 -15.57
CA ILE A 236 5.85 0.57 -16.32
C ILE A 236 7.30 1.09 -16.24
N PRO A 237 8.03 1.22 -17.36
CA PRO A 237 9.37 1.78 -17.34
C PRO A 237 9.35 3.19 -16.74
N TYR A 238 10.31 3.52 -15.88
CA TYR A 238 10.45 4.87 -15.29
C TYR A 238 10.57 5.99 -16.35
N THR A 239 10.97 5.65 -17.57
CA THR A 239 11.16 6.56 -18.70
C THR A 239 9.91 6.76 -19.58
N SER A 240 8.84 6.00 -19.34
CA SER A 240 7.61 6.12 -20.14
C SER A 240 6.63 7.09 -19.50
N SER A 241 6.34 8.20 -20.20
CA SER A 241 5.21 9.07 -19.89
C SER A 241 3.86 8.46 -20.31
N SER A 242 3.86 7.33 -21.03
CA SER A 242 2.65 6.65 -21.49
C SER A 242 2.44 5.32 -20.76
N TYR A 243 1.23 5.15 -20.24
CA TYR A 243 0.75 3.99 -19.50
C TYR A 243 0.52 2.74 -20.38
N THR A 244 1.25 2.62 -21.50
CA THR A 244 0.87 1.74 -22.62
C THR A 244 1.78 0.53 -22.80
N ASN A 245 2.60 0.15 -21.81
CA ASN A 245 3.32 -1.11 -21.90
C ASN A 245 2.31 -2.27 -21.73
N THR A 246 1.97 -2.93 -22.85
CA THR A 246 0.86 -3.89 -22.94
C THR A 246 1.22 -5.28 -22.45
N GLU A 247 2.50 -5.63 -22.38
CA GLU A 247 2.96 -6.97 -22.02
C GLU A 247 2.97 -7.21 -20.51
N GLN A 248 2.56 -8.42 -20.11
CA GLN A 248 2.64 -8.86 -18.72
C GLN A 248 4.11 -8.98 -18.29
N LEU A 249 4.42 -8.67 -17.03
CA LEU A 249 5.78 -8.88 -16.54
C LEU A 249 6.08 -10.38 -16.53
N GLU A 250 7.01 -10.75 -17.39
CA GLU A 250 7.67 -12.05 -17.44
C GLU A 250 9.14 -11.80 -17.76
N CYS A 251 10.04 -12.19 -16.86
CA CYS A 251 11.48 -12.04 -17.07
C CYS A 251 12.22 -13.29 -16.59
N SER A 252 13.41 -13.53 -17.13
CA SER A 252 14.24 -14.62 -16.64
C SER A 252 14.64 -14.40 -15.18
N GLU A 253 14.94 -15.47 -14.45
CA GLU A 253 15.43 -15.40 -13.07
C GLU A 253 16.62 -14.45 -12.91
N LYS A 254 17.55 -14.47 -13.89
CA LYS A 254 18.69 -13.55 -13.92
C LYS A 254 18.26 -12.09 -14.12
N GLN A 255 17.39 -11.81 -15.10
CA GLN A 255 16.89 -10.45 -15.32
C GLN A 255 16.15 -9.91 -14.10
N PHE A 256 15.37 -10.75 -13.41
CA PHE A 256 14.73 -10.38 -12.16
C PHE A 256 15.79 -9.99 -11.11
N ARG A 257 16.81 -10.82 -10.92
CA ARG A 257 17.87 -10.55 -9.95
C ARG A 257 18.61 -9.23 -10.25
N ASP A 258 19.02 -9.05 -11.50
CA ASP A 258 19.70 -7.83 -11.97
C ASP A 258 18.81 -6.60 -11.78
N TRP A 259 17.50 -6.71 -12.02
CA TRP A 259 16.54 -5.64 -11.79
C TRP A 259 16.47 -5.24 -10.32
N ILE A 260 16.33 -6.21 -9.41
CA ILE A 260 16.28 -5.92 -7.97
C ILE A 260 17.56 -5.24 -7.51
N ASP A 261 18.73 -5.73 -7.93
CA ASP A 261 20.03 -5.21 -7.51
C ASP A 261 20.28 -3.76 -7.97
N ASN A 262 19.57 -3.31 -9.01
CA ASN A 262 19.62 -1.95 -9.54
C ASN A 262 18.64 -0.99 -8.84
N VAL A 263 17.54 -1.48 -8.24
CA VAL A 263 16.55 -0.62 -7.59
C VAL A 263 16.72 -0.53 -6.07
N VAL A 264 17.29 -1.56 -5.43
CA VAL A 264 17.52 -1.55 -3.98
C VAL A 264 18.70 -0.63 -3.60
N ASP A 265 18.56 0.11 -2.50
CA ASP A 265 19.68 0.85 -1.93
C ASP A 265 20.56 -0.09 -1.10
N LYS A 266 21.73 -0.42 -1.66
CA LYS A 266 22.73 -1.31 -1.06
C LYS A 266 23.23 -0.82 0.30
N ASN A 267 23.16 0.49 0.58
CA ASN A 267 23.55 1.03 1.90
C ASN A 267 22.54 0.72 3.00
N LEU A 268 21.32 0.34 2.63
CA LEU A 268 20.26 -0.07 3.57
C LEU A 268 20.26 -1.58 3.82
N LEU A 269 21.03 -2.34 3.04
CA LEU A 269 21.16 -3.76 3.23
C LEU A 269 22.14 -4.06 4.38
N PRO A 270 21.89 -5.11 5.19
CA PRO A 270 22.85 -5.58 6.17
C PRO A 270 24.19 -5.89 5.50
N LYS A 271 25.30 -5.48 6.12
CA LYS A 271 26.66 -5.79 5.64
C LYS A 271 26.94 -7.29 5.57
N GLN A 272 26.24 -8.08 6.36
CA GLN A 272 26.27 -9.53 6.34
C GLN A 272 24.82 -10.02 6.30
N LYS A 273 24.53 -11.00 5.45
CA LYS A 273 23.23 -11.67 5.46
C LYS A 273 23.07 -12.40 6.80
N VAL A 274 21.95 -12.16 7.48
CA VAL A 274 21.65 -12.74 8.80
C VAL A 274 20.38 -13.56 8.68
N LEU A 275 20.32 -14.68 9.41
CA LEU A 275 19.12 -15.51 9.50
C LEU A 275 17.91 -14.68 10.00
N LEU A 276 16.75 -14.95 9.42
CA LEU A 276 15.48 -14.39 9.90
C LEU A 276 15.24 -14.83 11.34
N LYS A 277 15.11 -13.86 12.24
CA LYS A 277 14.97 -14.10 13.69
C LYS A 277 13.63 -14.75 14.09
N SER A 278 12.59 -14.59 13.28
CA SER A 278 11.27 -15.14 13.52
C SER A 278 10.80 -15.87 12.27
N LYS A 279 10.71 -17.20 12.35
CA LYS A 279 10.20 -18.07 11.29
C LYS A 279 9.34 -19.17 11.90
N ARG A 280 8.32 -19.60 11.16
CA ARG A 280 7.56 -20.82 11.43
C ARG A 280 7.60 -21.66 10.17
N VAL A 281 7.92 -22.93 10.32
CA VAL A 281 7.79 -23.93 9.26
C VAL A 281 6.44 -24.59 9.47
N LEU A 282 5.59 -24.52 8.45
CA LEU A 282 4.31 -25.23 8.42
C LEU A 282 4.53 -26.68 7.99
#